data_AF-A0A934EZ33-F1
#
_entry.id   AF-A0A934EZ33-F1
#
_cell.length_a   1.000
_cell.length_b   1.000
_cell.length_c   1.000
_cell.angle_alpha   90.00
_cell.angle_beta   90.00
_cell.angle_gamma   90.00
#
_symmetry.space_group_name_H-M   'P 1'
#
loop_
_entity.id
_entity.type
_entity.pdbx_description
1 polymer ?
#
loop_
_entity_poly.entity_id
_entity_poly.type
_entity_poly.pdbx_seq_one_letter_code
_entity_poly.pdbx_strand_id
1 'polypeptide(L)'
;MDLPTAWYDEWTRSFPTGPGSKFAAVFGTTLDDFQYSGVNRTLRLGGQPLQGFVATLTPAGARVVARNDDGQPAITEHGHGRGTAVILGCEASGNCHRPGNISDEERLRPMPSQRSPDPTPVTRPSSPAWRHPRRTITS
;
A
#
# COMPACT_ATOMS: atom_id res chain seq x y z
N MET A 1 -6.00 -1.29 1.57
CA MET A 1 -6.30 -2.07 2.79
C MET A 1 -6.52 -1.09 3.92
N ASP A 2 -7.45 -1.39 4.83
CA ASP A 2 -7.74 -0.59 6.03
C ASP A 2 -7.78 -1.47 7.29
N LEU A 3 -7.90 -0.84 8.45
CA LEU A 3 -7.86 -1.52 9.74
C LEU A 3 -9.22 -2.15 10.09
N PRO A 4 -9.24 -3.21 10.92
CA PRO A 4 -8.12 -3.84 11.62
C PRO A 4 -7.47 -5.02 10.87
N THR A 5 -7.35 -4.94 9.54
CA THR A 5 -6.66 -5.97 8.76
C THR A 5 -5.19 -6.13 9.21
N ALA A 6 -4.63 -7.33 9.01
CA ALA A 6 -3.26 -7.67 9.36
C ALA A 6 -2.95 -7.57 10.87
N TRP A 7 -3.95 -7.86 11.71
CA TRP A 7 -3.74 -8.05 13.15
C TRP A 7 -3.30 -9.48 13.46
N TYR A 8 -4.04 -10.47 12.96
CA TYR A 8 -3.76 -11.89 13.19
C TYR A 8 -3.61 -12.66 11.87
N ASP A 9 -2.78 -13.71 11.90
CA ASP A 9 -2.69 -14.70 10.84
C ASP A 9 -3.76 -15.80 10.97
N GLU A 10 -3.77 -16.75 10.04
CA GLU A 10 -4.73 -17.87 10.00
C GLU A 10 -4.64 -18.82 11.21
N TRP A 11 -3.59 -18.69 12.04
CA TRP A 11 -3.39 -19.43 13.28
C TRP A 11 -3.59 -18.56 14.53
N THR A 12 -4.18 -17.37 14.39
CA THR A 12 -4.41 -16.42 15.49
C THR A 12 -3.11 -15.93 16.16
N ARG A 13 -1.99 -15.96 15.44
CA ARG A 13 -0.75 -15.34 15.89
C ARG A 13 -0.69 -13.91 15.37
N SER A 14 0.03 -13.04 16.07
CA SER A 14 0.24 -11.67 15.60
C SER A 14 0.85 -11.69 14.21
N PHE A 15 0.17 -11.03 13.27
CA PHE A 15 0.60 -10.99 11.88
C PHE A 15 1.93 -10.20 11.78
N PRO A 16 2.96 -10.69 11.08
CA PRO A 16 4.23 -9.97 10.98
C PRO A 16 4.10 -8.68 10.14
N THR A 17 4.16 -7.52 10.79
CA THR A 17 4.05 -6.19 10.16
C THR A 17 5.31 -5.32 10.29
N GLY A 18 6.29 -5.76 11.09
CA GLY A 18 7.54 -5.03 11.34
C GLY A 18 8.54 -5.08 10.17
N PRO A 19 9.73 -4.48 10.34
CA PRO A 19 10.78 -4.48 9.32
C PRO A 19 11.14 -5.88 8.84
N GLY A 20 11.37 -6.03 7.53
CA GLY A 20 11.72 -7.31 6.90
C GLY A 20 10.54 -8.28 6.69
N SER A 21 9.34 -7.93 7.14
CA SER A 21 8.13 -8.73 6.88
C SER A 21 7.67 -8.64 5.42
N LYS A 22 6.88 -9.63 4.98
CA LYS A 22 6.19 -9.58 3.66
C LYS A 22 5.23 -8.39 3.58
N PHE A 23 4.61 -8.02 4.70
CA PHE A 23 3.78 -6.84 4.82
C PHE A 23 4.57 -5.57 4.47
N ALA A 24 5.71 -5.36 5.14
CA ALA A 24 6.56 -4.20 4.89
C ALA A 24 7.10 -4.17 3.45
N ALA A 25 7.40 -5.33 2.86
CA ALA A 25 7.83 -5.42 1.46
C ALA A 25 6.72 -5.01 0.46
N VAL A 26 5.46 -5.34 0.74
CA VAL A 26 4.31 -4.98 -0.12
C VAL A 26 3.92 -3.53 0.08
N PHE A 27 3.70 -3.11 1.32
CA PHE A 27 3.15 -1.80 1.63
C PHE A 27 4.20 -0.69 1.80
N GLY A 28 5.49 -1.01 1.81
CA GLY A 28 6.57 -0.03 2.00
C GLY A 28 6.48 0.70 3.34
N THR A 29 5.81 0.12 4.34
CA THR A 29 5.60 0.69 5.68
C THR A 29 5.51 -0.44 6.69
N THR A 30 5.86 -0.18 7.94
CA THR A 30 5.52 -1.05 9.06
C THR A 30 4.22 -0.58 9.70
N LEU A 31 3.55 -1.52 10.38
CA LEU A 31 2.42 -1.24 11.26
C LEU A 31 2.89 -1.56 12.68
N ASP A 32 3.07 -0.51 13.48
CA ASP A 32 3.82 -0.58 14.73
C ASP A 32 2.92 -0.78 15.95
N ASP A 33 1.70 -0.22 15.92
CA ASP A 33 0.73 -0.32 17.01
C ASP A 33 -0.71 -0.19 16.49
N PHE A 34 -1.64 -0.82 17.21
CA PHE A 34 -3.09 -0.76 16.99
C PHE A 34 -3.79 -0.20 18.22
N GLN A 35 -4.65 0.78 18.04
CA GLN A 35 -5.42 1.38 19.13
C GLN A 35 -6.87 1.62 18.72
N TYR A 36 -7.77 1.64 19.68
CA TYR A 36 -9.14 2.08 19.46
C TYR A 36 -9.23 3.59 19.73
N SER A 37 -9.75 4.34 18.76
CA SER A 37 -9.90 5.80 18.85
C SER A 37 -10.84 6.20 19.98
N GLY A 38 -10.54 7.31 20.66
CA GLY A 38 -11.40 7.90 21.69
C GLY A 38 -11.22 7.35 23.11
N VAL A 39 -10.36 6.34 23.32
CA VAL A 39 -10.01 5.88 24.69
C VAL A 39 -9.08 6.89 25.38
N ASN A 40 -7.99 7.28 24.71
CA ASN A 40 -7.01 8.24 25.22
C ASN A 40 -7.03 9.58 24.46
N ARG A 41 -7.24 9.50 23.14
CA ARG A 41 -7.33 10.65 22.24
C ARG A 41 -8.17 10.27 21.03
N THR A 42 -8.92 11.24 20.51
CA THR A 42 -9.59 11.13 19.21
C THR A 42 -8.70 11.77 18.15
N LEU A 43 -8.03 10.96 17.34
CA LEU A 43 -7.25 11.43 16.19
C LEU A 43 -8.18 11.99 15.11
N ARG A 44 -7.66 12.93 14.31
CA ARG A 44 -8.42 13.53 13.21
C ARG A 44 -7.64 13.41 11.90
N LEU A 45 -8.35 13.16 10.82
CA LEU A 45 -7.80 13.12 9.46
C LEU A 45 -8.61 14.05 8.56
N GLY A 46 -7.95 15.06 7.97
CA GLY A 46 -8.65 16.09 7.20
C GLY A 46 -9.66 16.88 8.05
N GLY A 47 -9.37 17.07 9.35
CA GLY A 47 -10.27 17.72 10.30
C GLY A 47 -11.42 16.84 10.79
N GLN A 48 -11.64 15.65 10.24
CA GLN A 48 -12.69 14.73 10.66
C GLN A 48 -12.21 13.78 11.76
N PRO A 49 -12.95 13.63 12.87
CA PRO A 49 -12.59 12.68 13.92
C PRO A 49 -12.62 11.25 13.39
N LEU A 50 -11.59 10.47 13.72
CA LEU A 50 -11.54 9.05 13.42
C LEU A 50 -12.31 8.26 14.49
N GLN A 51 -13.09 7.27 14.05
CA GLN A 51 -13.80 6.32 14.89
C GLN A 51 -13.31 4.90 14.60
N GLY A 52 -13.35 4.03 15.59
CA GLY A 52 -12.91 2.64 15.44
C GLY A 52 -11.40 2.49 15.60
N PHE A 53 -10.83 1.50 14.91
CA PHE A 53 -9.40 1.22 14.98
C PHE A 53 -8.56 2.27 14.23
N VAL A 54 -7.43 2.63 14.84
CA VAL A 54 -6.37 3.47 14.29
C VAL A 54 -5.02 2.78 14.51
N ALA A 55 -4.05 3.05 13.64
CA ALA A 55 -2.71 2.47 13.74
C ALA A 55 -1.61 3.51 13.61
N THR A 56 -0.48 3.21 14.25
CA THR A 56 0.79 3.91 14.02
C THR A 56 1.52 3.22 12.87
N LEU A 57 1.91 4.02 11.88
CA LEU A 57 2.61 3.55 10.68
C LEU A 57 3.99 4.21 10.59
N THR A 58 5.02 3.42 10.33
CA THR A 58 6.37 3.92 10.00
C THR A 58 6.71 3.62 8.54
N PRO A 59 6.69 4.64 7.65
CA PRO A 59 7.03 4.48 6.25
C PRO A 59 8.50 4.05 6.07
N ALA A 60 8.72 3.04 5.26
CA ALA A 60 10.02 2.46 4.90
C ALA A 60 10.14 2.29 3.38
N GLY A 61 9.74 3.32 2.62
CA GLY A 61 9.70 3.32 1.15
C GLY A 61 8.36 3.77 0.57
N ALA A 62 7.29 3.73 1.38
CA ALA A 62 6.00 4.30 1.02
C ALA A 62 6.02 5.83 1.09
N ARG A 63 5.26 6.46 0.20
CA ARG A 63 4.93 7.87 0.26
C ARG A 63 3.79 8.08 1.25
N VAL A 64 3.92 9.08 2.12
CA VAL A 64 2.82 9.52 2.98
C VAL A 64 1.85 10.36 2.15
N VAL A 65 0.61 9.90 2.04
CA VAL A 65 -0.45 10.57 1.28
C VAL A 65 -1.22 11.54 2.17
N ALA A 66 -1.48 11.15 3.42
CA ALA A 66 -2.15 11.98 4.40
C ALA A 66 -1.59 11.70 5.80
N ARG A 67 -1.74 12.71 6.68
CA ARG A 67 -1.32 12.66 8.08
C ARG A 67 -2.50 12.94 8.99
N ASN A 68 -2.46 12.35 10.17
CA ASN A 68 -3.36 12.69 11.26
C ASN A 68 -3.01 14.10 11.79
N ASP A 69 -3.88 14.65 12.63
CA ASP A 69 -3.73 15.95 13.28
C ASP A 69 -2.53 16.04 14.25
N ASP A 70 -1.99 14.89 14.66
CA ASP A 70 -0.74 14.79 15.43
C ASP A 70 0.52 14.71 14.56
N GLY A 71 0.37 14.77 13.24
CA GLY A 71 1.45 14.70 12.26
C GLY A 71 1.89 13.28 11.89
N GLN A 72 1.34 12.23 12.52
CA GLN A 72 1.69 10.85 12.19
C GLN A 72 1.12 10.42 10.83
N PRO A 73 1.78 9.53 10.08
CA PRO A 73 1.26 9.01 8.83
C PRO A 73 -0.08 8.30 9.02
N ALA A 74 -1.10 8.73 8.26
CA ALA A 74 -2.45 8.18 8.33
C ALA A 74 -2.80 7.35 7.10
N ILE A 75 -2.26 7.73 5.94
CA ILE A 75 -2.44 7.00 4.68
C ILE A 75 -1.09 6.95 3.99
N THR A 76 -0.66 5.76 3.58
CA THR A 76 0.59 5.59 2.82
C THR A 76 0.35 4.81 1.53
N GLU A 77 1.13 5.12 0.52
CA GLU A 77 1.09 4.51 -0.81
C GLU A 77 2.49 4.04 -1.21
N HIS A 78 2.60 2.80 -1.69
CA HIS A 78 3.85 2.23 -2.17
C HIS A 78 3.68 1.62 -3.55
N GLY A 79 4.61 1.88 -4.46
CA GLY A 79 4.65 1.20 -5.76
C GLY A 79 5.10 -0.25 -5.57
N HIS A 80 4.29 -1.21 -6.01
CA HIS A 80 4.61 -2.63 -5.89
C HIS A 80 4.30 -3.37 -7.20
N GLY A 81 5.34 -3.85 -7.88
CA GLY A 81 5.22 -4.42 -9.22
C GLY A 81 4.66 -3.40 -10.21
N ARG A 82 3.55 -3.74 -10.89
CA ARG A 82 2.86 -2.87 -11.87
C ARG A 82 1.72 -2.04 -11.26
N GLY A 83 1.51 -2.16 -9.94
CA GLY A 83 0.41 -1.51 -9.24
C GLY A 83 0.90 -0.73 -8.02
N THR A 84 -0.07 -0.37 -7.17
CA THR A 84 0.21 0.30 -5.90
C THR A 84 -0.45 -0.43 -4.74
N ALA A 85 0.24 -0.45 -3.61
CA ALA A 85 -0.26 -0.90 -2.32
C ALA A 85 -0.55 0.34 -1.46
N VAL A 86 -1.81 0.49 -1.04
CA VAL A 86 -2.26 1.56 -0.16
C VAL A 86 -2.73 0.98 1.15
N ILE A 87 -2.27 1.56 2.26
CA ILE A 87 -2.80 1.30 3.59
C ILE A 87 -3.40 2.57 4.20
N LEU A 88 -4.60 2.41 4.74
CA LEU A 88 -5.32 3.39 5.55
C LEU A 88 -5.10 2.99 7.01
N GLY A 89 -4.45 3.85 7.80
CA GLY A 89 -4.23 3.68 9.24
C GLY A 89 -5.48 3.92 10.09
N CYS A 90 -6.67 3.73 9.51
CA CYS A 90 -7.97 3.86 10.16
C CYS A 90 -8.96 2.85 9.58
N GLU A 91 -10.03 2.55 10.33
CA GLU A 91 -11.14 1.68 9.92
C GLU A 91 -12.12 2.44 8.99
N ALA A 92 -11.82 2.51 7.70
CA ALA A 92 -12.65 3.26 6.75
C ALA A 92 -13.88 2.46 6.31
N SER A 93 -13.69 1.22 5.86
CA SER A 93 -14.76 0.35 5.36
C SER A 93 -15.76 -0.02 6.45
N GLY A 94 -15.27 -0.35 7.64
CA GLY A 94 -16.09 -0.63 8.82
C GLY A 94 -17.00 0.54 9.17
N ASN A 95 -16.62 1.78 8.86
CA ASN A 95 -17.41 2.97 9.16
C ASN A 95 -18.43 3.37 8.06
N CYS A 96 -18.38 2.74 6.87
CA CYS A 96 -19.27 3.05 5.74
C CYS A 96 -20.68 2.46 5.86
N HIS A 97 -20.93 1.51 6.79
CA HIS A 97 -22.27 0.95 7.00
C HIS A 97 -23.24 1.94 7.68
N ARG A 98 -22.73 3.05 8.25
CA ARG A 98 -23.54 4.05 8.95
C ARG A 98 -23.98 5.14 7.97
N PRO A 99 -25.28 5.47 7.91
CA PRO A 99 -25.76 6.59 7.11
C PRO A 99 -25.03 7.91 7.47
N GLY A 100 -24.66 8.69 6.46
CA GLY A 100 -24.08 10.03 6.64
C GLY A 100 -22.56 10.08 6.82
N ASN A 101 -21.85 8.95 6.68
CA ASN A 101 -20.40 8.91 6.87
C ASN A 101 -19.60 9.07 5.57
N ILE A 102 -19.92 10.15 4.85
CA ILE A 102 -19.37 10.47 3.50
C ILE A 102 -17.83 10.52 3.53
N SER A 103 -17.25 11.02 4.61
CA SER A 103 -15.80 11.13 4.77
C SER A 103 -15.09 9.78 4.70
N ASP A 104 -15.71 8.69 5.20
CA ASP A 104 -15.14 7.35 5.13
C ASP A 104 -15.30 6.72 3.74
N GLU A 105 -16.43 6.97 3.08
CA GLU A 105 -16.62 6.58 1.68
C GLU A 105 -15.61 7.28 0.75
N GLU A 106 -15.35 8.57 0.97
CA GLU A 106 -14.39 9.35 0.20
C GLU A 106 -12.96 8.82 0.37
N ARG A 107 -12.58 8.32 1.55
CA ARG A 107 -11.27 7.70 1.79
C ARG A 107 -11.07 6.41 1.01
N LEU A 108 -12.16 5.71 0.68
CA LEU A 108 -12.13 4.49 -0.12
C LEU A 108 -12.18 4.75 -1.62
N ARG A 109 -12.50 5.98 -2.05
CA ARG A 109 -12.47 6.32 -3.47
C ARG A 109 -11.05 6.12 -4.01
N PRO A 110 -10.91 5.58 -5.23
CA PRO A 110 -9.60 5.39 -5.83
C PRO A 110 -8.83 6.71 -5.82
N MET A 111 -7.70 6.73 -5.12
CA MET A 111 -6.81 7.87 -5.21
C MET A 111 -6.21 7.89 -6.62
N PRO A 112 -6.18 9.04 -7.31
CA PRO A 112 -5.49 9.14 -8.58
C PRO A 112 -4.01 8.86 -8.32
N SER A 113 -3.54 7.68 -8.73
CA SER A 113 -2.13 7.30 -8.61
C SER A 113 -1.32 8.28 -9.47
N GLN A 114 -0.41 9.04 -8.88
CA GLN A 114 0.59 9.74 -9.66
C GLN A 114 1.59 8.69 -10.16
N ARG A 115 1.31 8.09 -11.33
CA ARG A 115 2.25 7.20 -12.01
C ARG A 115 3.56 7.97 -12.23
N SER A 116 4.68 7.42 -11.75
CA SER A 116 5.93 7.63 -12.47
C SER A 116 5.74 7.09 -13.90
N PRO A 117 6.25 7.76 -14.95
CA PRO A 117 6.08 7.32 -16.33
C PRO A 117 6.49 5.86 -16.49
N ASP A 118 5.74 5.13 -17.32
CA ASP A 118 6.03 3.73 -17.66
C ASP A 118 7.53 3.61 -17.97
N PRO A 119 8.26 2.63 -17.38
CA PRO A 119 9.63 2.38 -17.81
C PRO A 119 9.59 2.09 -19.30
N THR A 120 10.38 2.85 -20.06
CA THR A 120 10.53 2.76 -21.50
C THR A 120 10.54 1.30 -21.94
N PRO A 121 9.75 0.88 -22.94
CA PRO A 121 9.77 -0.50 -23.38
C PRO A 121 11.20 -0.89 -23.70
N VAL A 122 11.72 -1.88 -22.97
CA VAL A 122 13.02 -2.50 -23.27
C VAL A 122 12.91 -3.04 -24.70
N THR A 123 13.50 -2.33 -25.64
CA THR A 123 13.78 -2.85 -26.97
C THR A 123 14.69 -4.05 -26.79
N ARG A 124 14.15 -5.26 -27.01
CA ARG A 124 14.97 -6.47 -27.15
C ARG A 124 16.06 -6.17 -28.19
N PRO A 125 17.35 -6.37 -27.89
CA PRO A 125 18.35 -6.35 -28.94
C PRO A 125 17.97 -7.41 -29.96
N SER A 126 17.88 -7.01 -31.23
CA SER A 126 17.67 -7.92 -32.35
C SER A 126 18.75 -9.01 -32.29
N SER A 127 18.35 -10.27 -32.15
CA SER A 127 19.26 -11.40 -32.18
C SER A 127 20.08 -11.37 -33.49
N PRO A 128 21.40 -11.54 -33.45
CA PRO A 128 22.17 -11.65 -34.69
C PRO A 128 21.74 -12.91 -35.43
N ALA A 129 21.38 -12.74 -36.71
CA ALA A 129 21.00 -13.82 -37.60
C ALA A 129 22.16 -14.82 -37.71
N TRP A 130 21.99 -16.00 -37.13
CA TRP A 130 22.92 -17.12 -37.26
C TRP A 130 22.91 -17.58 -38.73
N ARG A 131 23.98 -17.33 -39.49
CA ARG A 131 24.15 -17.85 -40.85
C ARG A 131 24.87 -19.19 -40.79
N HIS A 132 24.19 -20.25 -41.22
CA HIS A 132 24.84 -21.53 -41.49
C HIS A 132 25.76 -21.41 -42.72
N PRO A 133 26.99 -21.93 -42.68
CA PRO A 133 27.81 -22.08 -43.88
C PRO A 133 27.22 -23.18 -44.78
N ARG A 134 26.84 -22.83 -46.02
CA ARG A 134 26.49 -23.79 -47.05
C ARG A 134 27.76 -24.53 -47.48
N ARG A 135 27.83 -25.84 -47.24
CA ARG A 135 28.84 -26.71 -47.86
C ARG A 135 28.47 -26.89 -49.33
N THR A 136 29.34 -26.42 -50.22
CA THR A 136 29.30 -26.75 -51.65
C THR A 136 29.85 -28.16 -51.80
N ILE A 137 29.04 -29.08 -52.33
CA ILE A 137 29.51 -30.39 -52.81
C ILE A 137 29.67 -30.26 -54.31
N THR A 138 30.91 -30.31 -54.80
CA THR A 138 31.25 -30.49 -56.21
C THR A 138 31.25 -31.98 -56.55
N SER A 139 30.60 -32.32 -57.67
CA SER A 139 30.66 -33.62 -58.33
C SER A 139 31.79 -33.64 -59.34
#